data_AF-A0AAF0DTH1-F1
#
_entry.id   AF-A0AAF0DTH1-F1
#
_cell.length_a   1.000
_cell.length_b   1.000
_cell.length_c   1.000
_cell.angle_alpha   90.00
_cell.angle_beta   90.00
_cell.angle_gamma   90.00
#
_symmetry.space_group_name_H-M   'P 1'
#
loop_
_entity.id
_entity.type
_entity.pdbx_description
1 polymer ?
#
loop_
_entity_poly.entity_id
_entity_poly.type
_entity_poly.pdbx_seq_one_letter_code
_entity_poly.pdbx_strand_id
1 'polypeptide(L)'
;MLRLAAARIAPRTGTYPTAGAEARWLTTARRTEAAAHPPSVQARSEAFQRLGLSPNLSTHLVTALPHITAPTRTQEALIPAVLSPTDVVLRAHTGSGKSFALLLALLSKPRLLFRHAGGAPQAGVSAWVVVPSNELAEQYMAWARAMLPRELTDTLPAVIQSVVRGGNTDLQLAQLRDAPPHIVVGTPTRLLEILAAPHGETLLGLSTLRTLAMDEADALLQLPGRFPSGKQVWRHLAHRAPGLELLNYVMRRRATYSGGERQLTVGLERRDARRPPEPVRRTQYRGAERSHGLATPRARTPGTVPLQLICTSATANSVLRHFLGARTGWLRTNLRETKDTAVYLDQTGMNSGAPASAALPREIEHTCLVVDAPTDIGEAAPGALQLPALRNARPVHRGAGPDALRPDRPVVAASDAPAEHTIDPLLLEALAFAFAADGVARGLALIPPRWSLRKTQAALEALGVPVQPIVPDEQVMERADPVLYLLQSSSARGLDVPHLSHVFLVGLPAVGDAVHYTHVAGRVARIGSGTDSAERAPGKVVTLLRGHNQPGIEAVSSAEHRLATLYRRLGVVPRAFDLSLVDARHES
;
A
#
# COMPACT_ATOMS: atom_id res chain seq x y z
N MET A 1 -33.89 11.87 44.65
CA MET A 1 -33.65 13.10 45.44
C MET A 1 -32.13 13.25 45.52
N LEU A 2 -31.41 14.28 45.05
CA LEU A 2 -31.66 15.67 44.67
C LEU A 2 -30.75 16.03 43.46
N ARG A 3 -31.00 17.18 42.84
CA ARG A 3 -30.61 17.63 41.49
C ARG A 3 -29.43 18.65 41.49
N LEU A 4 -28.84 18.81 40.29
CA LEU A 4 -28.11 19.97 39.70
C LEU A 4 -26.68 20.25 40.24
N ALA A 5 -25.70 20.69 39.43
CA ALA A 5 -25.76 21.63 38.31
C ALA A 5 -24.71 21.40 37.20
N ALA A 6 -25.11 21.72 35.97
CA ALA A 6 -24.27 21.88 34.79
C ALA A 6 -23.79 23.34 34.68
N ALA A 7 -22.49 23.55 34.46
CA ALA A 7 -21.93 24.88 34.22
C ALA A 7 -21.80 25.16 32.72
N ARG A 8 -22.55 26.17 32.25
CA ARG A 8 -22.44 26.79 30.93
C ARG A 8 -21.32 27.83 30.95
N ILE A 9 -20.46 27.82 29.94
CA ILE A 9 -19.46 28.85 29.67
C ILE A 9 -20.12 29.97 28.86
N ALA A 10 -20.12 31.19 29.41
CA ALA A 10 -20.54 32.42 28.73
C ALA A 10 -19.31 33.22 28.23
N PRO A 11 -19.42 33.97 27.13
CA PRO A 11 -18.30 34.65 26.49
C PRO A 11 -17.92 35.96 27.21
N ARG A 12 -16.62 36.22 27.33
CA ARG A 12 -16.06 37.44 27.94
C ARG A 12 -16.23 38.63 26.99
N THR A 13 -16.93 39.65 27.48
CA THR A 13 -17.03 40.99 26.88
C THR A 13 -15.74 41.78 27.13
N GLY A 14 -15.03 42.13 26.05
CA GLY A 14 -13.95 43.12 26.07
C GLY A 14 -14.41 44.40 25.38
N THR A 15 -14.30 45.52 26.10
CA THR A 15 -14.65 46.88 25.69
C THR A 15 -13.64 47.45 24.69
N TYR A 16 -14.13 48.02 23.58
CA TYR A 16 -13.33 48.86 22.67
C TYR A 16 -13.86 50.30 22.66
N PRO A 17 -13.00 51.33 22.49
CA PRO A 17 -13.43 52.72 22.46
C PRO A 17 -14.14 53.07 21.14
N THR A 18 -15.03 54.03 21.25
CA THR A 18 -15.91 54.55 20.20
C THR A 18 -15.23 55.45 19.17
N ALA A 19 -15.71 55.29 17.94
CA ALA A 19 -15.98 56.31 16.91
C ALA A 19 -14.81 57.05 16.21
N GLY A 20 -14.77 56.86 14.88
CA GLY A 20 -14.26 57.86 13.95
C GLY A 20 -13.25 57.32 12.95
N ALA A 21 -13.65 57.29 11.68
CA ALA A 21 -12.83 57.06 10.47
C ALA A 21 -12.54 55.60 10.07
N GLU A 22 -13.21 55.20 8.99
CA GLU A 22 -12.68 54.50 7.79
C GLU A 22 -13.61 53.41 7.26
N ALA A 23 -14.80 53.83 6.82
CA ALA A 23 -15.61 53.08 5.87
C ALA A 23 -15.06 53.29 4.45
N ARG A 24 -14.15 52.43 3.97
CA ARG A 24 -13.83 52.39 2.52
C ARG A 24 -13.18 51.12 1.93
N TRP A 25 -13.23 49.95 2.60
CA TRP A 25 -12.54 48.74 2.08
C TRP A 25 -13.36 47.43 2.03
N LEU A 26 -14.70 47.45 2.04
CA LEU A 26 -15.50 46.20 2.06
C LEU A 26 -16.54 46.00 0.93
N THR A 27 -16.42 46.71 -0.20
CA THR A 27 -17.43 46.60 -1.29
C THR A 27 -16.88 46.23 -2.68
N THR A 28 -15.79 45.47 -2.76
CA THR A 28 -15.30 44.95 -4.07
C THR A 28 -14.76 43.50 -4.05
N ALA A 29 -15.30 42.64 -3.20
CA ALA A 29 -14.92 41.20 -3.19
C ALA A 29 -16.11 40.25 -3.01
N ARG A 30 -17.27 40.58 -3.59
CA ARG A 30 -18.32 39.60 -3.89
C ARG A 30 -18.41 39.39 -5.40
N ARG A 31 -17.32 38.91 -6.01
CA ARG A 31 -17.47 38.09 -7.23
C ARG A 31 -17.87 36.72 -6.75
N THR A 32 -19.09 36.35 -7.11
CA THR A 32 -19.67 35.00 -7.09
C THR A 32 -18.64 33.92 -7.37
N GLU A 33 -18.11 33.28 -6.32
CA GLU A 33 -17.70 31.89 -6.39
C GLU A 33 -18.98 31.07 -6.22
N ALA A 34 -19.58 30.69 -7.35
CA ALA A 34 -20.54 29.61 -7.35
C ALA A 34 -19.78 28.36 -6.89
N ALA A 35 -20.11 27.86 -5.70
CA ALA A 35 -19.68 26.54 -5.27
C ALA A 35 -20.04 25.54 -6.39
N ALA A 36 -19.02 24.98 -7.04
CA ALA A 36 -19.21 24.09 -8.16
C ALA A 36 -20.06 22.90 -7.69
N HIS A 37 -21.25 22.74 -8.25
CA HIS A 37 -22.06 21.56 -7.99
C HIS A 37 -21.26 20.32 -8.41
N PRO A 38 -21.30 19.22 -7.64
CA PRO A 38 -20.62 18.00 -8.04
C PRO A 38 -21.11 17.58 -9.44
N PRO A 39 -20.20 17.11 -10.33
CA PRO A 39 -20.55 16.78 -11.69
C PRO A 39 -21.70 15.76 -11.73
N SER A 40 -22.62 15.95 -12.68
CA SER A 40 -23.77 15.05 -12.85
C SER A 40 -23.31 13.60 -13.03
N VAL A 41 -24.16 12.63 -12.67
CA VAL A 41 -23.88 11.19 -12.87
C VAL A 41 -23.45 10.92 -14.32
N GLN A 42 -24.11 11.57 -15.28
CA GLN A 42 -23.76 11.47 -16.70
C GLN A 42 -22.35 11.97 -17.00
N ALA A 43 -22.00 13.18 -16.57
CA ALA A 43 -20.66 13.76 -16.80
C ALA A 43 -19.54 12.91 -16.16
N ARG A 44 -19.81 12.34 -14.98
CA ARG A 44 -18.87 11.41 -14.32
C ARG A 44 -18.70 10.12 -15.10
N SER A 45 -19.81 9.51 -15.56
CA SER A 45 -19.77 8.31 -16.39
C SER A 45 -18.97 8.56 -17.68
N GLU A 46 -19.22 9.68 -18.37
CA GLU A 46 -18.49 10.08 -19.57
C GLU A 46 -16.98 10.25 -19.34
N ALA A 47 -16.57 10.78 -18.17
CA ALA A 47 -15.16 10.90 -17.82
C ALA A 47 -14.44 9.55 -17.78
N PHE A 48 -15.10 8.51 -17.24
CA PHE A 48 -14.58 7.15 -17.21
C PHE A 48 -14.65 6.46 -18.58
N GLN A 49 -15.69 6.70 -19.36
CA GLN A 49 -15.82 6.18 -20.73
C GLN A 49 -14.70 6.69 -21.65
N ARG A 50 -14.26 7.94 -21.49
CA ARG A 50 -13.11 8.50 -22.24
C ARG A 50 -11.80 7.74 -22.01
N LEU A 51 -11.68 6.97 -20.93
CA LEU A 51 -10.53 6.11 -20.65
C LEU A 51 -10.61 4.75 -21.36
N GLY A 52 -11.70 4.48 -22.08
CA GLY A 52 -11.96 3.20 -22.76
C GLY A 52 -12.79 2.22 -21.94
N LEU A 53 -13.35 2.63 -20.79
CA LEU A 53 -14.25 1.79 -20.03
C LEU A 53 -15.62 1.67 -20.72
N SER A 54 -16.27 0.51 -20.58
CA SER A 54 -17.59 0.31 -21.18
C SER A 54 -18.64 1.28 -20.57
N PRO A 55 -19.67 1.70 -21.35
CA PRO A 55 -20.73 2.57 -20.84
C PRO A 55 -21.44 1.97 -19.62
N ASN A 56 -21.74 0.67 -19.63
CA ASN A 56 -22.41 -0.02 -18.54
C ASN A 56 -21.56 -0.02 -17.27
N LEU A 57 -20.27 -0.37 -17.37
CA LEU A 57 -19.37 -0.35 -16.22
C LEU A 57 -19.24 1.07 -15.65
N SER A 58 -19.08 2.07 -16.52
CA SER A 58 -18.92 3.47 -16.11
C SER A 58 -20.15 3.98 -15.37
N THR A 59 -21.35 3.66 -15.85
CA THR A 59 -22.62 4.02 -15.19
C THR A 59 -22.80 3.31 -13.86
N HIS A 60 -22.54 2.01 -13.77
CA HIS A 60 -22.61 1.28 -12.50
C HIS A 60 -21.58 1.79 -11.49
N LEU A 61 -20.36 2.08 -11.93
CA LEU A 61 -19.30 2.65 -11.11
C LEU A 61 -19.77 3.94 -10.40
N VAL A 62 -20.23 4.93 -11.16
CA VAL A 62 -20.58 6.25 -10.60
C VAL A 62 -21.90 6.23 -9.80
N THR A 63 -22.75 5.24 -10.06
CA THR A 63 -24.02 5.03 -9.33
C THR A 63 -23.79 4.33 -8.01
N ALA A 64 -23.01 3.24 -8.01
CA ALA A 64 -22.72 2.45 -6.82
C ALA A 64 -21.72 3.13 -5.87
N LEU A 65 -20.77 3.89 -6.42
CA LEU A 65 -19.72 4.57 -5.67
C LEU A 65 -19.81 6.09 -5.88
N PRO A 66 -20.80 6.76 -5.30
CA PRO A 66 -21.08 8.18 -5.56
C PRO A 66 -19.95 9.11 -5.09
N HIS A 67 -19.10 8.67 -4.17
CA HIS A 67 -17.91 9.38 -3.71
C HIS A 67 -16.78 9.42 -4.77
N ILE A 68 -16.85 8.58 -5.80
CA ILE A 68 -15.95 8.64 -6.95
C ILE A 68 -16.49 9.71 -7.91
N THR A 69 -15.85 10.87 -7.90
CA THR A 69 -16.28 12.04 -8.68
C THR A 69 -15.57 12.17 -10.02
N ALA A 70 -14.32 11.72 -10.13
CA ALA A 70 -13.51 11.74 -11.33
C ALA A 70 -12.41 10.67 -11.27
N PRO A 71 -11.87 10.22 -12.42
CA PRO A 71 -10.70 9.36 -12.42
C PRO A 71 -9.47 10.07 -11.84
N THR A 72 -8.63 9.34 -11.12
CA THR A 72 -7.34 9.87 -10.67
C THR A 72 -6.36 9.97 -11.84
N ARG A 73 -5.33 10.83 -11.76
CA ARG A 73 -4.25 10.89 -12.78
C ARG A 73 -3.63 9.50 -13.06
N THR A 74 -3.49 8.69 -12.03
CA THR A 74 -3.00 7.32 -12.16
C THR A 74 -3.99 6.44 -12.94
N GLN A 75 -5.30 6.57 -12.69
CA GLN A 75 -6.35 5.87 -13.45
C GLN A 75 -6.38 6.32 -14.92
N GLU A 76 -6.29 7.62 -15.17
CA GLU A 76 -6.24 8.21 -16.52
C GLU A 76 -5.07 7.65 -17.35
N ALA A 77 -3.92 7.42 -16.72
CA ALA A 77 -2.76 6.85 -17.39
C ALA A 77 -2.82 5.31 -17.49
N LEU A 78 -3.25 4.62 -16.42
CA LEU A 78 -3.17 3.16 -16.33
C LEU A 78 -4.27 2.46 -17.12
N ILE A 79 -5.52 2.94 -17.05
CA ILE A 79 -6.66 2.26 -17.67
C ILE A 79 -6.44 2.10 -19.19
N PRO A 80 -6.11 3.15 -19.96
CA PRO A 80 -5.87 3.00 -21.39
C PRO A 80 -4.68 2.07 -21.70
N ALA A 81 -3.61 2.14 -20.90
CA ALA A 81 -2.42 1.30 -21.10
C ALA A 81 -2.67 -0.19 -20.83
N VAL A 82 -3.60 -0.53 -19.92
CA VAL A 82 -4.00 -1.91 -19.66
C VAL A 82 -4.91 -2.44 -20.78
N LEU A 83 -5.75 -1.58 -21.35
CA LEU A 83 -6.63 -1.91 -22.47
C LEU A 83 -5.86 -2.07 -23.80
N SER A 84 -4.68 -1.46 -23.95
CA SER A 84 -3.82 -1.63 -25.13
C SER A 84 -3.07 -2.98 -25.14
N PRO A 85 -2.67 -3.51 -26.32
CA PRO A 85 -1.93 -4.76 -26.45
C PRO A 85 -0.42 -4.58 -26.15
N THR A 86 -0.10 -4.01 -24.99
CA THR A 86 1.27 -3.65 -24.58
C THR A 86 1.54 -4.06 -23.14
N ASP A 87 2.74 -4.51 -22.82
CA ASP A 87 3.13 -4.73 -21.42
C ASP A 87 3.20 -3.38 -20.67
N VAL A 88 2.94 -3.39 -19.37
CA VAL A 88 2.83 -2.15 -18.57
C VAL A 88 3.66 -2.27 -17.30
N VAL A 89 4.49 -1.26 -17.02
CA VAL A 89 5.03 -1.03 -15.68
C VAL A 89 4.56 0.34 -15.20
N LEU A 90 3.83 0.35 -14.09
CA LEU A 90 3.38 1.57 -13.43
C LEU A 90 4.14 1.77 -12.13
N ARG A 91 4.71 2.97 -11.98
CA ARG A 91 5.16 3.52 -10.70
C ARG A 91 4.19 4.61 -10.25
N ALA A 92 3.47 4.39 -9.16
CA ALA A 92 2.60 5.43 -8.59
C ALA A 92 2.42 5.24 -7.07
N HIS A 93 2.33 6.33 -6.32
CA HIS A 93 2.21 6.29 -4.85
C HIS A 93 1.05 5.39 -4.37
N THR A 94 1.14 4.85 -3.16
CA THR A 94 -0.02 4.21 -2.50
C THR A 94 -1.16 5.24 -2.34
N GLY A 95 -2.41 4.75 -2.29
CA GLY A 95 -3.59 5.61 -2.31
C GLY A 95 -3.95 6.23 -3.67
N SER A 96 -3.11 6.11 -4.72
CA SER A 96 -3.40 6.71 -6.04
C SER A 96 -4.45 5.96 -6.90
N GLY A 97 -5.07 4.90 -6.36
CA GLY A 97 -6.11 4.14 -7.07
C GLY A 97 -5.61 3.12 -8.10
N LYS A 98 -4.34 2.67 -8.03
CA LYS A 98 -3.72 1.70 -8.96
C LYS A 98 -4.51 0.39 -9.08
N SER A 99 -4.81 -0.24 -7.95
CA SER A 99 -5.47 -1.53 -7.87
C SER A 99 -6.90 -1.46 -8.41
N PHE A 100 -7.61 -0.40 -8.05
CA PHE A 100 -8.95 -0.13 -8.58
C PHE A 100 -8.92 0.12 -10.10
N ALA A 101 -7.93 0.87 -10.60
CA ALA A 101 -7.73 1.08 -12.03
C ALA A 101 -7.50 -0.24 -12.79
N LEU A 102 -6.70 -1.16 -12.21
CA LEU A 102 -6.48 -2.51 -12.77
C LEU A 102 -7.81 -3.26 -12.87
N LEU A 103 -8.60 -3.29 -11.80
CA LEU A 103 -9.90 -3.96 -11.79
C LEU A 103 -10.82 -3.38 -12.88
N LEU A 104 -10.99 -2.06 -12.93
CA LEU A 104 -11.84 -1.39 -13.93
C LEU A 104 -11.44 -1.72 -15.37
N ALA A 105 -10.14 -1.68 -15.65
CA ALA A 105 -9.62 -1.99 -16.98
C ALA A 105 -9.84 -3.47 -17.34
N LEU A 106 -9.61 -4.40 -16.40
CA LEU A 106 -9.82 -5.83 -16.63
C LEU A 106 -11.29 -6.20 -16.81
N LEU A 107 -12.20 -5.57 -16.06
CA LEU A 107 -13.65 -5.71 -16.23
C LEU A 107 -14.13 -5.18 -17.61
N SER A 108 -13.43 -4.19 -18.17
CA SER A 108 -13.74 -3.68 -19.52
C SER A 108 -13.12 -4.50 -20.66
N LYS A 109 -12.21 -5.44 -20.36
CA LYS A 109 -11.70 -6.35 -21.39
C LYS A 109 -12.79 -7.33 -21.82
N PRO A 110 -12.89 -7.64 -23.12
CA PRO A 110 -13.91 -8.55 -23.61
C PRO A 110 -13.74 -9.94 -22.99
N ARG A 111 -14.85 -10.54 -22.57
CA ARG A 111 -14.87 -11.94 -22.14
C ARG A 111 -14.53 -12.83 -23.33
N LEU A 112 -13.53 -13.68 -23.16
CA LEU A 112 -13.07 -14.55 -24.23
C LEU A 112 -13.77 -15.91 -24.13
N LEU A 113 -14.33 -16.35 -25.26
CA LEU A 113 -14.84 -17.69 -25.44
C LEU A 113 -13.80 -18.49 -26.21
N PHE A 114 -13.38 -19.62 -25.64
CA PHE A 114 -12.39 -20.50 -26.21
C PHE A 114 -13.08 -21.70 -26.83
N ARG A 115 -12.75 -22.01 -28.08
CA ARG A 115 -13.19 -23.24 -28.72
C ARG A 115 -12.11 -24.30 -28.59
N HIS A 116 -12.50 -25.48 -28.16
CA HIS A 116 -11.68 -26.69 -28.29
C HIS A 116 -12.21 -27.46 -29.50
N ALA A 117 -11.34 -28.20 -30.20
CA ALA A 117 -11.69 -28.86 -31.45
C ALA A 117 -12.95 -29.75 -31.26
N GLY A 118 -14.03 -29.41 -31.96
CA GLY A 118 -15.31 -30.14 -31.94
C GLY A 118 -16.29 -29.78 -30.81
N GLY A 119 -15.96 -28.83 -29.91
CA GLY A 119 -16.81 -28.47 -28.76
C GLY A 119 -17.53 -27.12 -28.87
N ALA A 120 -18.54 -26.92 -28.02
CA ALA A 120 -19.16 -25.62 -27.80
C ALA A 120 -18.14 -24.61 -27.25
N PRO A 121 -18.25 -23.30 -27.56
CA PRO A 121 -17.37 -22.29 -26.98
C PRO A 121 -17.50 -22.28 -25.45
N GLN A 122 -16.38 -22.43 -24.74
CA GLN A 122 -16.34 -22.39 -23.29
C GLN A 122 -15.71 -21.08 -22.80
N ALA A 123 -16.29 -20.50 -21.75
CA ALA A 123 -15.63 -19.42 -21.03
C ALA A 123 -14.38 -19.97 -20.32
N GLY A 124 -13.32 -19.18 -20.30
CA GLY A 124 -12.08 -19.55 -19.61
C GLY A 124 -11.44 -18.34 -18.95
N VAL A 125 -10.48 -18.62 -18.06
CA VAL A 125 -9.73 -17.59 -17.36
C VAL A 125 -8.87 -16.82 -18.36
N SER A 126 -9.09 -15.51 -18.45
CA SER A 126 -8.38 -14.64 -19.38
C SER A 126 -7.42 -13.68 -18.68
N ALA A 127 -7.63 -13.42 -17.39
CA ALA A 127 -6.79 -12.54 -16.59
C ALA A 127 -6.49 -13.12 -15.20
N TRP A 128 -5.23 -13.02 -14.79
CA TRP A 128 -4.83 -13.21 -13.39
C TRP A 128 -4.41 -11.87 -12.80
N VAL A 129 -4.91 -11.57 -11.61
CA VAL A 129 -4.42 -10.49 -10.74
C VAL A 129 -3.76 -11.14 -9.55
N VAL A 130 -2.44 -11.11 -9.53
CA VAL A 130 -1.63 -11.62 -8.42
C VAL A 130 -1.48 -10.49 -7.42
N VAL A 131 -1.87 -10.73 -6.17
CA VAL A 131 -1.86 -9.76 -5.06
C VAL A 131 -1.03 -10.28 -3.88
N PRO A 132 -0.39 -9.41 -3.07
CA PRO A 132 0.52 -9.86 -2.02
C PRO A 132 -0.17 -10.42 -0.77
N SER A 133 -1.46 -10.16 -0.58
CA SER A 133 -2.20 -10.53 0.63
C SER A 133 -3.63 -10.97 0.31
N ASN A 134 -4.24 -11.71 1.25
CA ASN A 134 -5.62 -12.15 1.12
C ASN A 134 -6.60 -10.98 1.19
N GLU A 135 -6.30 -9.99 2.03
CA GLU A 135 -7.10 -8.80 2.25
C GLU A 135 -7.19 -7.96 0.96
N LEU A 136 -6.09 -7.84 0.21
CA LEU A 136 -6.14 -7.17 -1.09
C LEU A 136 -6.98 -7.98 -2.09
N ALA A 137 -6.92 -9.31 -2.09
CA ALA A 137 -7.76 -10.12 -2.97
C ALA A 137 -9.26 -9.90 -2.70
N GLU A 138 -9.65 -9.90 -1.42
CA GLU A 138 -11.04 -9.67 -1.01
C GLU A 138 -11.50 -8.25 -1.30
N GLN A 139 -10.61 -7.27 -1.24
CA GLN A 139 -10.91 -5.90 -1.65
C GLN A 139 -11.26 -5.81 -3.14
N TYR A 140 -10.58 -6.55 -4.02
CA TYR A 140 -10.98 -6.65 -5.44
C TYR A 140 -12.38 -7.25 -5.59
N MET A 141 -12.69 -8.30 -4.82
CA MET A 141 -14.02 -8.92 -4.83
C MET A 141 -15.10 -7.97 -4.33
N ALA A 142 -14.83 -7.22 -3.26
CA ALA A 142 -15.75 -6.24 -2.70
C ALA A 142 -16.05 -5.12 -3.70
N TRP A 143 -15.02 -4.58 -4.36
CA TRP A 143 -15.19 -3.59 -5.41
C TRP A 143 -16.01 -4.12 -6.59
N ALA A 144 -15.69 -5.32 -7.08
CA ALA A 144 -16.44 -5.92 -8.18
C ALA A 144 -17.91 -6.15 -7.82
N ARG A 145 -18.19 -6.66 -6.62
CA ARG A 145 -19.55 -6.86 -6.11
C ARG A 145 -20.31 -5.54 -5.97
N ALA A 146 -19.67 -4.49 -5.48
CA ALA A 146 -20.30 -3.18 -5.34
C ALA A 146 -20.71 -2.58 -6.70
N MET A 147 -19.94 -2.85 -7.76
CA MET A 147 -20.20 -2.37 -9.12
C MET A 147 -21.18 -3.25 -9.91
N LEU A 148 -21.63 -4.38 -9.37
CA LEU A 148 -22.60 -5.26 -10.00
C LEU A 148 -24.02 -4.96 -9.51
N PRO A 149 -25.00 -4.75 -10.40
CA PRO A 149 -26.40 -4.68 -10.03
C PRO A 149 -26.82 -5.93 -9.24
N ARG A 150 -27.72 -5.76 -8.27
CA ARG A 150 -28.12 -6.85 -7.37
C ARG A 150 -28.68 -8.05 -8.15
N GLU A 151 -29.35 -7.79 -9.25
CA GLU A 151 -29.97 -8.78 -10.15
C GLU A 151 -28.92 -9.63 -10.89
N LEU A 152 -27.67 -9.16 -10.96
CA LEU A 152 -26.57 -9.83 -11.64
C LEU A 152 -25.56 -10.45 -10.65
N THR A 153 -25.86 -10.44 -9.35
CA THR A 153 -24.94 -10.96 -8.30
C THR A 153 -24.57 -12.41 -8.55
N ASP A 154 -25.51 -13.24 -9.03
CA ASP A 154 -25.28 -14.66 -9.33
C ASP A 154 -24.31 -14.87 -10.50
N THR A 155 -24.06 -13.83 -11.30
CA THR A 155 -23.08 -13.88 -12.40
C THR A 155 -21.67 -13.52 -11.96
N LEU A 156 -21.49 -12.97 -10.75
CA LEU A 156 -20.19 -12.54 -10.22
C LEU A 156 -19.13 -13.66 -10.28
N PRO A 157 -19.41 -14.93 -9.89
CA PRO A 157 -18.41 -16.00 -9.98
C PRO A 157 -17.93 -16.27 -11.42
N ALA A 158 -18.76 -16.02 -12.43
CA ALA A 158 -18.37 -16.16 -13.83
C ALA A 158 -17.54 -14.96 -14.34
N VAL A 159 -17.55 -13.84 -13.62
CA VAL A 159 -16.78 -12.63 -13.92
C VAL A 159 -15.44 -12.64 -13.19
N ILE A 160 -15.47 -12.82 -11.87
CA ILE A 160 -14.29 -12.71 -11.00
C ILE A 160 -14.40 -13.66 -9.81
N GLN A 161 -13.29 -14.30 -9.44
CA GLN A 161 -13.20 -15.13 -8.23
C GLN A 161 -11.88 -14.85 -7.47
N SER A 162 -11.93 -14.90 -6.14
CA SER A 162 -10.74 -14.86 -5.28
C SER A 162 -10.22 -16.27 -4.99
N VAL A 163 -8.90 -16.40 -5.08
CA VAL A 163 -8.17 -17.66 -4.92
C VAL A 163 -7.08 -17.45 -3.86
N VAL A 164 -7.50 -17.57 -2.61
CA VAL A 164 -6.69 -17.33 -1.41
C VAL A 164 -6.79 -18.50 -0.42
N ARG A 165 -5.82 -18.58 0.51
CA ARG A 165 -5.85 -19.54 1.62
C ARG A 165 -6.80 -19.06 2.73
N GLY A 166 -7.34 -19.97 3.52
CA GLY A 166 -8.14 -19.66 4.73
C GLY A 166 -9.62 -19.97 4.62
N GLY A 167 -10.13 -20.22 3.41
CA GLY A 167 -11.50 -20.67 3.16
C GLY A 167 -11.62 -22.18 2.87
N ASN A 168 -12.82 -22.60 2.47
CA ASN A 168 -13.08 -23.99 2.07
C ASN A 168 -12.48 -24.26 0.67
N THR A 169 -11.36 -24.99 0.67
CA THR A 169 -10.62 -25.36 -0.55
C THR A 169 -11.49 -26.09 -1.57
N ASP A 170 -12.31 -27.05 -1.15
CA ASP A 170 -13.08 -27.88 -2.07
C ASP A 170 -14.19 -27.07 -2.76
N LEU A 171 -14.83 -26.17 -2.01
CA LEU A 171 -15.81 -25.23 -2.57
C LEU A 171 -15.15 -24.26 -3.56
N GLN A 172 -13.99 -23.70 -3.23
CA GLN A 172 -13.26 -22.81 -4.14
C GLN A 172 -12.87 -23.53 -5.45
N LEU A 173 -12.37 -24.78 -5.35
CA LEU A 173 -12.01 -25.57 -6.53
C LEU A 173 -13.24 -26.04 -7.32
N ALA A 174 -14.38 -26.30 -6.66
CA ALA A 174 -15.65 -26.57 -7.34
C ALA A 174 -16.13 -25.34 -8.11
N GLN A 175 -16.13 -24.15 -7.51
CA GLN A 175 -16.53 -22.90 -8.17
C GLN A 175 -15.67 -22.55 -9.38
N LEU A 176 -14.35 -22.76 -9.31
CA LEU A 176 -13.46 -22.56 -10.46
C LEU A 176 -13.77 -23.53 -11.61
N ARG A 177 -14.24 -24.75 -11.32
CA ARG A 177 -14.63 -25.75 -12.33
C ARG A 177 -16.00 -25.45 -12.92
N ASP A 178 -16.98 -25.16 -12.08
CA ASP A 178 -18.39 -25.04 -12.46
C ASP A 178 -18.69 -23.69 -13.13
N ALA A 179 -18.01 -22.63 -12.70
CA ALA A 179 -18.18 -21.28 -13.23
C ALA A 179 -16.83 -20.62 -13.56
N PRO A 180 -16.10 -21.05 -14.62
CA PRO A 180 -14.79 -20.50 -14.95
C PRO A 180 -14.82 -18.96 -15.08
N PRO A 181 -14.10 -18.23 -14.21
CA PRO A 181 -14.18 -16.78 -14.16
C PRO A 181 -13.40 -16.15 -15.31
N HIS A 182 -13.80 -14.94 -15.73
CA HIS A 182 -12.97 -14.12 -16.63
C HIS A 182 -11.68 -13.66 -15.95
N ILE A 183 -11.75 -13.29 -14.66
CA ILE A 183 -10.65 -12.77 -13.84
C ILE A 183 -10.46 -13.65 -12.60
N VAL A 184 -9.22 -14.11 -12.36
CA VAL A 184 -8.83 -14.72 -11.08
C VAL A 184 -8.00 -13.72 -10.31
N VAL A 185 -8.37 -13.42 -9.07
CA VAL A 185 -7.53 -12.65 -8.14
C VAL A 185 -6.98 -13.61 -7.10
N GLY A 186 -5.66 -13.67 -6.89
CA GLY A 186 -5.11 -14.66 -5.97
C GLY A 186 -3.75 -14.32 -5.41
N THR A 187 -3.41 -14.97 -4.29
CA THR A 187 -2.08 -14.86 -3.70
C THR A 187 -1.12 -15.87 -4.34
N PRO A 188 0.18 -15.53 -4.49
CA PRO A 188 1.11 -16.40 -5.21
C PRO A 188 1.18 -17.83 -4.68
N THR A 189 1.20 -17.97 -3.35
CA THR A 189 1.29 -19.28 -2.70
C THR A 189 0.08 -20.14 -3.05
N ARG A 190 -1.14 -19.58 -3.02
CA ARG A 190 -2.35 -20.35 -3.34
C ARG A 190 -2.43 -20.71 -4.82
N LEU A 191 -2.05 -19.79 -5.70
CA LEU A 191 -1.99 -20.08 -7.15
C LEU A 191 -0.98 -21.19 -7.44
N LEU A 192 0.20 -21.19 -6.80
CA LEU A 192 1.19 -22.26 -6.95
C LEU A 192 0.70 -23.63 -6.46
N GLU A 193 -0.04 -23.69 -5.35
CA GLU A 193 -0.66 -24.94 -4.87
C GLU A 193 -1.62 -25.52 -5.90
N ILE A 194 -2.48 -24.68 -6.46
CA ILE A 194 -3.45 -25.12 -7.47
C ILE A 194 -2.72 -25.56 -8.73
N LEU A 195 -1.69 -24.84 -9.16
CA LEU A 195 -0.86 -25.23 -10.31
C LEU A 195 -0.08 -26.54 -10.08
N ALA A 196 0.22 -26.89 -8.84
CA ALA A 196 0.86 -28.16 -8.49
C ALA A 196 -0.13 -29.33 -8.45
N ALA A 197 -1.43 -29.07 -8.31
CA ALA A 197 -2.46 -30.10 -8.32
C ALA A 197 -2.71 -30.65 -9.74
N PRO A 198 -3.19 -31.90 -9.86
CA PRO A 198 -3.62 -32.46 -11.14
C PRO A 198 -4.65 -31.55 -11.82
N HIS A 199 -4.48 -31.30 -13.12
CA HIS A 199 -5.33 -30.38 -13.91
C HIS A 199 -5.33 -28.91 -13.45
N GLY A 200 -4.42 -28.52 -12.56
CA GLY A 200 -4.30 -27.15 -12.06
C GLY A 200 -4.09 -26.09 -13.13
N GLU A 201 -3.25 -26.37 -14.13
CA GLU A 201 -3.03 -25.47 -15.28
C GLU A 201 -4.31 -25.21 -16.08
N THR A 202 -5.14 -26.26 -16.27
CA THR A 202 -6.44 -26.15 -16.96
C THR A 202 -7.42 -25.36 -16.11
N LEU A 203 -7.49 -25.67 -14.80
CA LEU A 203 -8.41 -25.01 -13.88
C LEU A 203 -8.17 -23.50 -13.78
N LEU A 204 -6.90 -23.09 -13.76
CA LEU A 204 -6.54 -21.67 -13.75
C LEU A 204 -6.45 -21.05 -15.16
N GLY A 205 -6.77 -21.80 -16.22
CA GLY A 205 -6.78 -21.33 -17.59
C GLY A 205 -5.43 -20.81 -18.09
N LEU A 206 -4.34 -21.51 -17.78
CA LEU A 206 -2.99 -21.05 -18.16
C LEU A 206 -2.78 -20.99 -19.68
N SER A 207 -3.48 -21.83 -20.44
CA SER A 207 -3.49 -21.81 -21.92
C SER A 207 -4.33 -20.66 -22.48
N THR A 208 -5.36 -20.24 -21.75
CA THR A 208 -6.32 -19.19 -22.15
C THR A 208 -5.93 -17.80 -21.66
N LEU A 209 -5.02 -17.72 -20.67
CA LEU A 209 -4.58 -16.49 -20.02
C LEU A 209 -4.08 -15.45 -21.06
N ARG A 210 -4.66 -14.25 -21.10
CA ARG A 210 -4.20 -13.14 -21.95
C ARG A 210 -3.53 -12.03 -21.16
N THR A 211 -3.85 -11.90 -19.87
CA THR A 211 -3.30 -10.85 -19.01
C THR A 211 -2.80 -11.44 -17.71
N LEU A 212 -1.56 -11.11 -17.33
CA LEU A 212 -1.02 -11.36 -16.00
C LEU A 212 -0.71 -9.99 -15.37
N ALA A 213 -1.51 -9.59 -14.39
CA ALA A 213 -1.28 -8.41 -13.59
C ALA A 213 -0.63 -8.79 -12.26
N MET A 214 0.49 -8.16 -11.93
CA MET A 214 1.17 -8.25 -10.64
C MET A 214 0.95 -6.94 -9.89
N ASP A 215 0.01 -6.96 -8.94
CA ASP A 215 -0.27 -5.80 -8.10
C ASP A 215 0.69 -5.77 -6.90
N GLU A 216 1.29 -4.61 -6.64
CA GLU A 216 2.39 -4.45 -5.69
C GLU A 216 3.57 -5.40 -6.01
N ALA A 217 4.07 -5.34 -7.25
CA ALA A 217 5.09 -6.25 -7.77
C ALA A 217 6.39 -6.31 -6.93
N ASP A 218 6.75 -5.23 -6.23
CA ASP A 218 7.85 -5.23 -5.28
C ASP A 218 7.57 -6.06 -4.02
N ALA A 219 6.33 -6.10 -3.56
CA ALA A 219 5.89 -7.00 -2.49
C ALA A 219 5.85 -8.46 -2.93
N LEU A 220 5.42 -8.72 -4.16
CA LEU A 220 5.29 -10.07 -4.71
C LEU A 220 6.65 -10.73 -4.98
N LEU A 221 7.57 -9.98 -5.60
CA LEU A 221 8.84 -10.54 -6.07
C LEU A 221 9.94 -10.52 -5.00
N GLN A 222 9.84 -9.64 -4.00
CA GLN A 222 10.78 -9.48 -2.88
C GLN A 222 12.26 -9.55 -3.31
N LEU A 223 12.58 -8.84 -4.38
CA LEU A 223 13.90 -8.90 -5.00
C LEU A 223 14.96 -8.31 -4.04
N PRO A 224 16.13 -8.95 -3.94
CA PRO A 224 17.22 -8.41 -3.14
C PRO A 224 17.67 -7.04 -3.66
N GLY A 225 18.14 -6.18 -2.76
CA GLY A 225 18.64 -4.85 -3.13
C GLY A 225 19.76 -4.90 -4.17
N ARG A 226 20.09 -3.75 -4.78
CA ARG A 226 21.09 -3.65 -5.86
C ARG A 226 22.46 -4.25 -5.51
N PHE A 227 22.84 -4.17 -4.23
CA PHE A 227 24.08 -4.72 -3.67
C PHE A 227 23.72 -5.59 -2.46
N PRO A 228 23.25 -6.82 -2.67
CA PRO A 228 22.84 -7.67 -1.57
C PRO A 228 24.08 -8.25 -0.88
N SER A 229 24.03 -8.34 0.44
CA SER A 229 25.03 -9.07 1.21
C SER A 229 24.99 -10.56 0.87
N GLY A 230 26.06 -11.31 1.17
CA GLY A 230 26.09 -12.75 0.96
C GLY A 230 24.92 -13.47 1.65
N LYS A 231 24.51 -13.01 2.84
CA LYS A 231 23.34 -13.51 3.55
C LYS A 231 22.02 -13.25 2.80
N GLN A 232 21.86 -12.05 2.23
CA GLN A 232 20.68 -11.71 1.44
C GLN A 232 20.59 -12.53 0.15
N VAL A 233 21.73 -12.75 -0.50
CA VAL A 233 21.87 -13.63 -1.66
C VAL A 233 21.48 -15.06 -1.32
N TRP A 234 22.10 -15.63 -0.28
CA TRP A 234 21.82 -16.99 0.17
C TRP A 234 20.35 -17.16 0.53
N ARG A 235 19.77 -16.22 1.29
CA ARG A 235 18.34 -16.25 1.66
C ARG A 235 17.44 -16.24 0.42
N HIS A 236 17.77 -15.44 -0.59
CA HIS A 236 17.01 -15.39 -1.84
C HIS A 236 17.11 -16.70 -2.65
N LEU A 237 18.25 -17.40 -2.61
CA LEU A 237 18.39 -18.72 -3.25
C LEU A 237 17.63 -19.80 -2.51
N ALA A 238 17.81 -19.85 -1.20
CA ALA A 238 17.26 -20.89 -0.34
C ALA A 238 15.73 -20.76 -0.21
N HIS A 239 15.23 -19.52 -0.15
CA HIS A 239 13.83 -19.21 0.08
C HIS A 239 13.38 -18.14 -0.92
N ARG A 240 13.11 -18.59 -2.15
CA ARG A 240 12.58 -17.71 -3.19
C ARG A 240 11.19 -17.22 -2.80
N ALA A 241 10.87 -15.99 -3.18
CA ALA A 241 9.54 -15.45 -2.96
C ALA A 241 8.53 -16.23 -3.82
N PRO A 242 7.38 -16.65 -3.27
CA PRO A 242 6.35 -17.36 -4.03
C PRO A 242 5.88 -16.58 -5.27
N GLY A 243 5.81 -15.24 -5.20
CA GLY A 243 5.47 -14.40 -6.36
C GLY A 243 6.49 -14.51 -7.50
N LEU A 244 7.77 -14.65 -7.16
CA LEU A 244 8.83 -14.88 -8.15
C LEU A 244 8.72 -16.27 -8.77
N GLU A 245 8.42 -17.29 -7.97
CA GLU A 245 8.23 -18.66 -8.47
C GLU A 245 7.03 -18.78 -9.40
N LEU A 246 5.90 -18.17 -9.04
CA LEU A 246 4.72 -18.09 -9.89
C LEU A 246 5.03 -17.38 -11.21
N LEU A 247 5.70 -16.22 -11.15
CA LEU A 247 6.09 -15.49 -12.36
C LEU A 247 7.00 -16.35 -13.25
N ASN A 248 8.00 -17.02 -12.68
CA ASN A 248 8.86 -17.94 -13.44
C ASN A 248 8.06 -19.06 -14.11
N TYR A 249 7.09 -19.63 -13.40
CA TYR A 249 6.26 -20.72 -13.88
C TYR A 249 5.45 -20.31 -15.12
N VAL A 250 4.83 -19.13 -15.09
CA VAL A 250 4.05 -18.58 -16.21
C VAL A 250 4.95 -18.21 -17.38
N MET A 251 6.06 -17.50 -17.12
CA MET A 251 6.95 -16.97 -18.16
C MET A 251 7.69 -18.06 -18.94
N ARG A 252 7.89 -19.26 -18.36
CA ARG A 252 8.40 -20.42 -19.10
C ARG A 252 7.43 -20.88 -20.20
N ARG A 253 6.12 -20.73 -19.97
CA ARG A 253 5.07 -21.24 -20.86
C ARG A 253 4.52 -20.18 -21.81
N ARG A 254 4.49 -18.91 -21.39
CA ARG A 254 3.83 -17.82 -22.13
C ARG A 254 4.82 -16.69 -22.38
N ALA A 255 5.05 -16.36 -23.65
CA ALA A 255 5.82 -15.17 -24.05
C ALA A 255 4.99 -13.89 -23.86
N THR A 256 5.63 -12.77 -23.54
CA THR A 256 4.96 -11.48 -23.41
C THR A 256 4.98 -10.66 -24.70
N TYR A 257 4.32 -9.49 -24.72
CA TYR A 257 4.37 -8.60 -25.88
C TYR A 257 5.79 -8.06 -26.13
N SER A 258 6.51 -7.71 -25.07
CA SER A 258 7.82 -7.08 -25.14
C SER A 258 9.02 -8.03 -24.95
N GLY A 259 8.81 -9.32 -24.64
CA GLY A 259 9.89 -10.30 -24.75
C GLY A 259 9.63 -11.72 -24.22
N GLY A 260 10.71 -12.52 -24.18
CA GLY A 260 10.74 -13.75 -23.38
C GLY A 260 11.44 -15.00 -23.93
N GLU A 261 12.74 -15.01 -24.22
CA GLU A 261 13.46 -16.27 -24.52
C GLU A 261 14.52 -16.69 -23.48
N ARG A 262 14.79 -15.88 -22.45
CA ARG A 262 15.89 -16.19 -21.51
C ARG A 262 15.52 -16.12 -20.03
N GLN A 263 15.80 -17.22 -19.31
CA GLN A 263 16.27 -17.20 -17.92
C GLN A 263 17.03 -18.51 -17.59
N LEU A 264 18.35 -18.42 -17.36
CA LEU A 264 19.18 -19.53 -16.85
C LEU A 264 19.48 -19.43 -15.34
N THR A 265 19.47 -18.26 -14.69
CA THR A 265 19.12 -18.21 -13.27
C THR A 265 18.36 -16.94 -12.88
N VAL A 266 17.18 -17.17 -12.32
CA VAL A 266 16.33 -16.13 -11.76
C VAL A 266 17.02 -15.58 -10.52
N GLY A 267 17.44 -14.33 -10.59
CA GLY A 267 17.95 -13.58 -9.44
C GLY A 267 19.46 -13.65 -9.20
N LEU A 268 20.19 -14.69 -9.64
CA LEU A 268 21.55 -14.97 -9.14
C LEU A 268 22.47 -15.75 -10.11
N GLU A 269 22.93 -15.13 -11.21
CA GLU A 269 24.07 -15.68 -11.96
C GLU A 269 25.39 -15.33 -11.25
N ARG A 270 26.38 -16.24 -11.40
CA ARG A 270 27.65 -16.33 -10.66
C ARG A 270 28.44 -15.02 -10.62
N ARG A 271 29.34 -14.91 -9.63
CA ARG A 271 30.28 -13.77 -9.39
C ARG A 271 30.97 -13.27 -10.67
N ASP A 272 31.14 -14.13 -11.67
CA ASP A 272 31.89 -13.89 -12.91
C ASP A 272 31.02 -13.47 -14.11
N ALA A 273 29.69 -13.37 -13.96
CA ALA A 273 28.81 -12.89 -15.02
C ALA A 273 29.09 -11.40 -15.29
N ARG A 274 29.58 -11.08 -16.51
CA ARG A 274 29.97 -9.72 -16.91
C ARG A 274 28.87 -8.71 -16.57
N ARG A 275 29.22 -7.81 -15.65
CA ARG A 275 28.41 -6.68 -15.17
C ARG A 275 28.07 -5.77 -16.37
N PRO A 276 26.79 -5.42 -16.61
CA PRO A 276 26.48 -4.37 -17.56
C PRO A 276 27.11 -3.03 -17.10
N PRO A 277 27.64 -2.18 -18.01
CA PRO A 277 28.23 -0.89 -17.66
C PRO A 277 27.32 -0.02 -16.78
N GLU A 278 27.90 0.84 -15.94
CA GLU A 278 27.12 1.73 -15.04
C GLU A 278 26.08 2.62 -15.73
N PRO A 279 26.37 3.20 -16.91
CA PRO A 279 25.38 3.99 -17.67
C PRO A 279 24.17 3.14 -18.03
N VAL A 280 24.37 1.92 -18.55
CA VAL A 280 23.30 0.96 -18.90
C VAL A 280 22.41 0.60 -17.69
N ARG A 281 22.94 0.71 -16.47
CA ARG A 281 22.23 0.43 -15.21
C ARG A 281 21.51 1.64 -14.64
N ARG A 282 21.96 2.87 -14.91
CA ARG A 282 21.36 4.13 -14.42
C ARG A 282 20.33 4.68 -15.40
N THR A 283 20.57 4.54 -16.70
CA THR A 283 19.71 4.99 -17.79
C THR A 283 19.21 3.79 -18.59
N GLN A 284 18.02 3.27 -18.26
CA GLN A 284 17.21 2.49 -19.21
C GLN A 284 16.74 3.36 -20.42
N TYR A 285 17.38 4.51 -20.69
CA TYR A 285 16.66 5.73 -21.07
C TYR A 285 17.43 6.81 -21.84
N ARG A 286 18.35 6.46 -22.73
CA ARG A 286 18.62 7.25 -23.95
C ARG A 286 19.35 6.33 -24.92
N GLY A 287 18.75 6.17 -26.10
CA GLY A 287 19.16 5.15 -27.07
C GLY A 287 20.59 5.30 -27.59
N ALA A 288 20.95 4.32 -28.43
CA ALA A 288 22.24 4.11 -29.09
C ALA A 288 23.31 3.56 -28.12
N GLU A 289 24.01 2.45 -28.37
CA GLU A 289 24.32 1.67 -29.56
C GLU A 289 24.87 0.31 -29.07
N ARG A 290 24.60 -0.78 -29.81
CA ARG A 290 25.31 -2.09 -29.68
C ARG A 290 25.32 -2.72 -28.28
N SER A 291 24.16 -3.10 -27.74
CA SER A 291 24.10 -3.88 -26.49
C SER A 291 24.20 -5.39 -26.74
N HIS A 292 25.41 -5.92 -26.93
CA HIS A 292 25.65 -7.35 -26.73
C HIS A 292 25.34 -7.69 -25.26
N GLY A 293 24.16 -8.24 -24.96
CA GLY A 293 23.79 -8.67 -23.60
C GLY A 293 22.35 -8.44 -23.15
N LEU A 294 21.49 -7.78 -23.94
CA LEU A 294 20.05 -7.77 -23.68
C LEU A 294 19.42 -9.09 -24.14
N ALA A 295 18.45 -9.60 -23.38
CA ALA A 295 17.70 -10.80 -23.76
C ALA A 295 16.87 -10.53 -25.04
N THR A 296 16.97 -11.44 -26.01
CA THR A 296 16.16 -11.41 -27.24
C THR A 296 14.68 -11.69 -26.92
N PRO A 297 13.74 -11.07 -27.66
CA PRO A 297 12.33 -11.43 -27.55
C PRO A 297 12.13 -12.89 -27.94
N ARG A 298 11.19 -13.60 -27.30
CA ARG A 298 10.81 -14.96 -27.73
C ARG A 298 10.32 -14.89 -29.17
N ALA A 299 10.76 -15.81 -30.02
CA ALA A 299 10.10 -16.00 -31.30
C ALA A 299 8.62 -16.33 -31.06
N ARG A 300 7.72 -15.56 -31.69
CA ARG A 300 6.27 -15.77 -31.56
C ARG A 300 5.87 -16.91 -32.47
N THR A 301 5.25 -17.95 -31.92
CA THR A 301 4.64 -19.00 -32.75
C THR A 301 3.47 -18.39 -33.53
N PRO A 302 3.42 -18.51 -34.87
CA PRO A 302 2.30 -18.00 -35.66
C PRO A 302 0.96 -18.49 -35.10
N GLY A 303 -0.01 -17.58 -34.94
CA GLY A 303 -1.33 -17.89 -34.37
C GLY A 303 -1.43 -17.85 -32.83
N THR A 304 -0.31 -17.68 -32.11
CA THR A 304 -0.35 -17.50 -30.64
C THR A 304 -0.46 -16.02 -30.27
N VAL A 305 -1.42 -15.69 -29.39
CA VAL A 305 -1.51 -14.32 -28.85
C VAL A 305 -0.59 -14.21 -27.63
N PRO A 306 0.30 -13.20 -27.57
CA PRO A 306 1.16 -12.96 -26.43
C PRO A 306 0.38 -12.73 -25.14
N LEU A 307 1.03 -13.03 -24.02
CA LEU A 307 0.57 -12.65 -22.69
C LEU A 307 0.89 -11.16 -22.46
N GLN A 308 -0.08 -10.37 -22.03
CA GLN A 308 0.22 -9.03 -21.51
C GLN A 308 0.69 -9.14 -20.06
N LEU A 309 1.89 -8.66 -19.77
CA LEU A 309 2.41 -8.55 -18.40
C LEU A 309 2.24 -7.12 -17.89
N ILE A 310 1.53 -6.97 -16.77
CA ILE A 310 1.31 -5.69 -16.11
C ILE A 310 1.94 -5.78 -14.72
N CYS A 311 2.76 -4.79 -14.35
CA CYS A 311 3.34 -4.67 -13.02
C CYS A 311 3.06 -3.28 -12.46
N THR A 312 2.28 -3.21 -11.38
CA THR A 312 2.08 -1.97 -10.61
C THR A 312 2.95 -2.03 -9.36
N SER A 313 3.54 -0.91 -8.96
CA SER A 313 4.33 -0.83 -7.73
C SER A 313 4.39 0.61 -7.22
N ALA A 314 4.35 0.79 -5.90
CA ALA A 314 4.56 2.11 -5.32
C ALA A 314 5.98 2.64 -5.56
N THR A 315 6.97 1.75 -5.49
CA THR A 315 8.38 2.14 -5.60
C THR A 315 8.94 1.99 -7.01
N ALA A 316 8.46 0.97 -7.75
CA ALA A 316 9.01 0.48 -9.02
C ALA A 316 10.52 0.73 -9.15
N ASN A 317 11.25 0.28 -8.12
CA ASN A 317 12.62 0.67 -7.90
C ASN A 317 13.54 0.21 -9.04
N SER A 318 14.76 0.72 -9.09
CA SER A 318 15.73 0.37 -10.14
C SER A 318 16.03 -1.14 -10.18
N VAL A 319 15.89 -1.85 -9.05
CA VAL A 319 16.12 -3.30 -8.97
C VAL A 319 15.03 -4.05 -9.73
N LEU A 320 13.76 -3.74 -9.48
CA LEU A 320 12.62 -4.35 -10.15
C LEU A 320 12.69 -4.14 -11.66
N ARG A 321 12.96 -2.90 -12.09
CA ARG A 321 13.07 -2.57 -13.52
C ARG A 321 14.25 -3.24 -14.19
N HIS A 322 15.41 -3.28 -13.53
CA HIS A 322 16.59 -3.97 -14.04
C HIS A 322 16.36 -5.49 -14.12
N PHE A 323 15.68 -6.07 -13.14
CA PHE A 323 15.28 -7.46 -13.15
C PHE A 323 14.41 -7.75 -14.38
N LEU A 324 13.23 -7.13 -14.47
CA LEU A 324 12.25 -7.41 -15.52
C LEU A 324 12.76 -7.15 -16.95
N GLY A 325 13.51 -6.06 -17.15
CA GLY A 325 13.96 -5.67 -18.48
C GLY A 325 15.32 -6.22 -18.88
N ALA A 326 16.35 -5.99 -18.05
CA ALA A 326 17.73 -6.29 -18.44
C ALA A 326 18.16 -7.72 -18.12
N ARG A 327 17.64 -8.31 -17.03
CA ARG A 327 18.03 -9.67 -16.62
C ARG A 327 17.17 -10.75 -17.24
N THR A 328 15.85 -10.57 -17.19
CA THR A 328 14.91 -11.59 -17.65
C THR A 328 14.40 -11.32 -19.06
N GLY A 329 14.37 -10.05 -19.49
CA GLY A 329 13.81 -9.66 -20.77
C GLY A 329 12.30 -9.90 -20.90
N TRP A 330 11.61 -10.15 -19.78
CA TRP A 330 10.16 -10.40 -19.78
C TRP A 330 9.34 -9.13 -19.95
N LEU A 331 9.91 -7.99 -19.54
CA LEU A 331 9.26 -6.71 -19.71
C LEU A 331 10.30 -5.65 -20.09
N ARG A 332 10.36 -5.34 -21.38
CA ARG A 332 11.35 -4.42 -21.96
C ARG A 332 10.69 -3.09 -22.27
N THR A 333 10.67 -2.16 -21.32
CA THR A 333 10.16 -0.79 -21.56
C THR A 333 11.25 0.15 -22.10
N ASN A 334 10.83 1.14 -22.88
CA ASN A 334 11.64 2.29 -23.33
C ASN A 334 12.80 1.97 -24.27
N LEU A 335 12.70 0.90 -25.06
CA LEU A 335 13.60 0.65 -26.17
C LEU A 335 12.92 1.10 -27.46
N ARG A 336 13.71 1.54 -28.46
CA ARG A 336 13.15 1.88 -29.78
C ARG A 336 12.34 0.73 -30.37
N GLU A 337 12.82 -0.49 -30.19
CA GLU A 337 12.18 -1.75 -30.64
C GLU A 337 10.90 -2.10 -29.88
N THR A 338 10.69 -1.55 -28.68
CA THR A 338 9.56 -1.92 -27.81
C THR A 338 8.63 -0.76 -27.49
N LYS A 339 8.79 0.37 -28.20
CA LYS A 339 7.95 1.57 -28.04
C LYS A 339 6.45 1.25 -28.20
N ASP A 340 6.13 0.29 -29.07
CA ASP A 340 4.75 -0.12 -29.36
C ASP A 340 4.36 -1.44 -28.67
N THR A 341 5.22 -1.99 -27.81
CA THR A 341 4.98 -3.30 -27.14
C THR A 341 5.08 -3.23 -25.62
N ALA A 342 5.67 -2.17 -25.04
CA ALA A 342 5.64 -1.94 -23.60
C ALA A 342 5.74 -0.46 -23.21
N VAL A 343 5.02 -0.09 -22.14
CA VAL A 343 4.96 1.27 -21.61
C VAL A 343 5.41 1.33 -20.15
N TYR A 344 6.23 2.33 -19.82
CA TYR A 344 6.55 2.68 -18.44
C TYR A 344 5.84 3.97 -18.05
N LEU A 345 4.96 3.89 -17.06
CA LEU A 345 4.21 5.01 -16.53
C LEU A 345 4.80 5.40 -15.18
N ASP A 346 5.25 6.65 -15.04
CA ASP A 346 5.76 7.19 -13.78
C ASP A 346 4.92 8.37 -13.29
N GLN A 347 4.15 8.13 -12.24
CA GLN A 347 3.24 9.09 -11.61
C GLN A 347 3.78 9.60 -10.27
N THR A 348 5.08 9.38 -9.99
CA THR A 348 5.71 9.82 -8.73
C THR A 348 6.55 11.09 -8.87
N GLY A 349 6.73 11.62 -10.09
CA GLY A 349 7.54 12.82 -10.35
C GLY A 349 9.05 12.65 -10.10
N MET A 350 9.51 11.46 -9.68
CA MET A 350 10.91 11.20 -9.30
C MET A 350 11.93 11.23 -10.46
N ASN A 351 11.46 11.27 -11.71
CA ASN A 351 12.34 11.37 -12.89
C ASN A 351 12.64 12.83 -13.32
N SER A 352 12.11 13.84 -12.64
CA SER A 352 12.22 15.27 -13.01
C SER A 352 13.55 15.95 -12.60
N GLY A 353 14.52 15.21 -12.08
CA GLY A 353 15.81 15.78 -11.62
C GLY A 353 15.75 16.45 -10.23
N ALA A 354 14.59 16.46 -9.57
CA ALA A 354 14.47 16.79 -8.16
C ALA A 354 15.22 15.75 -7.29
N PRO A 355 15.78 16.14 -6.13
CA PRO A 355 16.52 15.22 -5.27
C PRO A 355 15.69 13.96 -4.98
N ALA A 356 16.34 12.80 -5.08
CA ALA A 356 15.75 11.46 -5.05
C ALA A 356 15.11 11.04 -3.70
N SER A 357 14.60 11.99 -2.90
CA SER A 357 14.25 11.78 -1.50
C SER A 357 12.76 11.87 -1.16
N ALA A 358 11.83 11.81 -2.12
CA ALA A 358 10.40 11.82 -1.77
C ALA A 358 9.67 10.66 -2.43
N ALA A 359 9.93 9.43 -1.93
CA ALA A 359 9.03 8.31 -2.17
C ALA A 359 7.65 8.54 -1.50
N LEU A 360 7.60 9.46 -0.54
CA LEU A 360 6.43 9.84 0.24
C LEU A 360 5.95 11.26 -0.13
N PRO A 361 4.62 11.46 -0.24
CA PRO A 361 4.03 12.79 -0.33
C PRO A 361 4.46 13.69 0.83
N ARG A 362 4.71 14.98 0.55
CA ARG A 362 5.14 15.96 1.57
C ARG A 362 4.03 16.31 2.56
N GLU A 363 2.77 16.02 2.22
CA GLU A 363 1.62 16.33 3.08
C GLU A 363 1.42 15.33 4.22
N ILE A 364 2.30 14.32 4.39
CA ILE A 364 2.18 13.36 5.49
C ILE A 364 3.01 13.85 6.68
N GLU A 365 2.37 13.97 7.84
CA GLU A 365 3.07 14.20 9.10
C GLU A 365 3.58 12.88 9.67
N HIS A 366 4.87 12.80 9.98
CA HIS A 366 5.48 11.64 10.59
C HIS A 366 5.85 11.96 12.03
N THR A 367 5.49 11.09 12.97
CA THR A 367 5.80 11.24 14.39
C THR A 367 6.36 9.93 14.95
N CYS A 368 7.22 10.02 15.95
CA CYS A 368 7.76 8.84 16.65
C CYS A 368 7.73 9.06 18.16
N LEU A 369 6.98 8.21 18.84
CA LEU A 369 6.90 8.11 20.29
C LEU A 369 7.77 6.95 20.76
N VAL A 370 8.65 7.23 21.71
CA VAL A 370 9.47 6.25 22.40
C VAL A 370 8.84 5.98 23.76
N VAL A 371 8.62 4.70 24.04
CA VAL A 371 7.93 4.17 25.22
C VAL A 371 8.97 3.49 26.10
N ASP A 372 9.34 4.16 27.19
CA ASP A 372 10.26 3.63 28.20
C ASP A 372 9.49 2.86 29.29
N ALA A 373 10.17 1.93 29.95
CA ALA A 373 9.64 1.34 31.17
C ALA A 373 9.61 2.40 32.29
N PRO A 374 8.61 2.38 33.18
CA PRO A 374 8.60 3.24 34.36
C PRO A 374 9.85 2.97 35.21
N THR A 375 10.56 4.01 35.62
CA THR A 375 11.89 3.90 36.26
C THR A 375 11.85 3.80 37.79
N ASP A 376 10.74 4.16 38.45
CA ASP A 376 10.51 3.91 39.88
C ASP A 376 9.01 4.11 40.16
N ILE A 377 8.38 3.17 40.87
CA ILE A 377 6.97 3.26 41.27
C ILE A 377 6.94 3.64 42.75
N GLY A 378 6.73 4.93 43.06
CA GLY A 378 6.00 5.25 44.28
C GLY A 378 4.59 4.67 44.14
N GLU A 379 4.09 3.96 45.16
CA GLU A 379 2.79 3.27 45.15
C GLU A 379 1.70 4.15 44.50
N ALA A 380 1.32 3.85 43.26
CA ALA A 380 0.16 4.50 42.67
C ALA A 380 -1.10 3.91 43.29
N ALA A 381 -2.07 4.78 43.56
CA ALA A 381 -3.37 4.37 44.08
C ALA A 381 -4.02 3.32 43.15
N PRO A 382 -4.67 2.28 43.71
CA PRO A 382 -5.33 1.25 42.93
C PRO A 382 -6.40 1.87 42.02
N GLY A 383 -6.24 1.71 40.70
CA GLY A 383 -7.15 2.23 39.68
C GLY A 383 -6.64 3.42 38.86
N ALA A 384 -5.46 3.98 39.15
CA ALA A 384 -4.83 4.99 38.30
C ALA A 384 -4.16 4.33 37.08
N LEU A 385 -4.55 4.75 35.87
CA LEU A 385 -3.81 4.43 34.63
C LEU A 385 -2.41 5.07 34.73
N GLN A 386 -1.40 4.29 35.11
CA GLN A 386 0.00 4.68 34.99
C GLN A 386 0.32 4.73 33.49
N LEU A 387 0.35 5.93 32.91
CA LEU A 387 0.82 6.08 31.54
C LEU A 387 2.31 5.71 31.48
N PRO A 388 2.77 4.99 30.44
CA PRO A 388 4.19 4.73 30.26
C PRO A 388 4.95 6.06 30.15
N ALA A 389 6.24 6.05 30.49
CA ALA A 389 7.10 7.21 30.22
C ALA A 389 7.23 7.39 28.69
N LEU A 390 6.53 8.40 28.17
CA LEU A 390 6.51 8.74 26.75
C LEU A 390 7.49 9.87 26.46
N ARG A 391 8.33 9.70 25.45
CA ARG A 391 9.20 10.76 24.95
C ARG A 391 9.19 10.84 23.43
N ASN A 392 9.31 12.04 22.90
CA ASN A 392 9.50 12.25 21.46
C ASN A 392 10.88 11.75 21.03
N ALA A 393 10.94 11.04 19.89
CA ALA A 393 12.22 10.65 19.33
C ALA A 393 13.04 11.89 18.92
N ARG A 394 14.32 11.94 19.32
CA ARG A 394 15.20 13.08 19.00
C ARG A 394 15.45 13.19 17.48
N PRO A 395 15.30 14.37 16.85
CA PRO A 395 15.50 14.52 15.41
C PRO A 395 16.96 14.31 15.00
N VAL A 396 17.18 13.68 13.83
CA VAL A 396 18.52 13.36 13.29
C VAL A 396 18.78 14.18 12.03
N HIS A 397 19.11 15.46 12.18
CA HIS A 397 19.52 16.32 11.05
C HIS A 397 20.88 16.97 11.27
N ARG A 398 21.56 17.29 10.15
CA ARG A 398 22.75 18.15 10.16
C ARG A 398 22.34 19.53 10.66
N GLY A 399 22.97 19.99 11.74
CA GLY A 399 22.65 21.26 12.41
C GLY A 399 21.72 21.13 13.62
N ALA A 400 21.31 19.92 14.00
CA ALA A 400 20.65 19.72 15.28
C ALA A 400 21.62 20.03 16.44
N GLY A 401 21.12 20.66 17.50
CA GLY A 401 21.89 21.07 18.67
C GLY A 401 22.67 19.92 19.35
N PRO A 402 23.45 20.20 20.40
CA PRO A 402 24.39 19.25 21.01
C PRO A 402 23.79 17.88 21.40
N ASP A 403 22.45 17.77 21.46
CA ASP A 403 21.64 16.62 21.86
C ASP A 403 21.13 15.68 20.74
N ALA A 404 21.42 15.93 19.46
CA ALA A 404 21.01 15.01 18.39
C ALA A 404 21.85 13.72 18.38
N LEU A 405 21.20 12.60 18.01
CA LEU A 405 21.76 11.24 17.94
C LEU A 405 23.09 11.23 17.17
N ARG A 406 24.20 11.34 17.91
CA ARG A 406 25.55 11.20 17.37
C ARG A 406 25.73 9.74 16.92
N PRO A 407 26.36 9.50 15.76
CA PRO A 407 26.67 8.14 15.30
C PRO A 407 27.51 7.31 16.28
N ASP A 408 28.09 7.97 17.29
CA ASP A 408 29.02 7.37 18.26
C ASP A 408 28.35 6.92 19.58
N ARG A 409 27.03 7.08 19.75
CA ARG A 409 26.36 6.56 20.95
C ARG A 409 26.20 5.03 20.90
N PRO A 410 26.48 4.31 22.00
CA PRO A 410 26.34 2.86 22.04
C PRO A 410 24.89 2.45 21.79
N VAL A 411 24.70 1.49 20.89
CA VAL A 411 23.38 0.91 20.58
C VAL A 411 23.18 -0.31 21.46
N VAL A 412 22.13 -0.29 22.27
CA VAL A 412 21.83 -1.37 23.23
C VAL A 412 20.48 -1.99 22.88
N ALA A 413 20.33 -3.30 23.11
CA ALA A 413 19.02 -3.93 23.04
C ALA A 413 18.16 -3.43 24.21
N ALA A 414 16.87 -3.21 24.01
CA ALA A 414 15.99 -2.90 25.14
C ALA A 414 16.05 -4.07 26.14
N SER A 415 16.49 -3.82 27.38
CA SER A 415 16.72 -4.85 28.40
C SER A 415 15.45 -5.61 28.78
N ASP A 416 14.30 -4.95 28.67
CA ASP A 416 13.00 -5.43 29.18
C ASP A 416 11.94 -5.60 28.08
N ALA A 417 12.36 -5.72 26.82
CA ALA A 417 11.42 -5.96 25.73
C ALA A 417 10.86 -7.39 25.83
N PRO A 418 9.51 -7.57 25.83
CA PRO A 418 8.92 -8.90 25.85
C PRO A 418 9.33 -9.69 24.59
N ALA A 419 9.22 -11.02 24.66
CA ALA A 419 9.48 -11.87 23.51
C ALA A 419 8.65 -11.42 22.29
N GLU A 420 9.17 -11.57 21.08
CA GLU A 420 8.56 -10.99 19.86
C GLU A 420 7.10 -11.43 19.59
N HIS A 421 6.68 -12.58 20.13
CA HIS A 421 5.32 -13.11 20.01
C HIS A 421 4.38 -12.68 21.14
N THR A 422 4.92 -12.08 22.18
CA THR A 422 4.18 -11.59 23.35
C THR A 422 3.75 -10.15 23.11
N ILE A 423 2.49 -9.87 23.40
CA ILE A 423 1.92 -8.53 23.29
C ILE A 423 2.55 -7.64 24.36
N ASP A 424 2.98 -6.46 23.94
CA ASP A 424 3.63 -5.48 24.81
C ASP A 424 2.60 -4.49 25.35
N PRO A 425 2.24 -4.57 26.65
CA PRO A 425 1.17 -3.74 27.21
C PRO A 425 1.51 -2.25 27.15
N LEU A 426 2.77 -1.87 27.38
CA LEU A 426 3.19 -0.46 27.37
C LEU A 426 3.06 0.17 25.96
N LEU A 427 3.27 -0.61 24.90
CA LEU A 427 3.03 -0.14 23.54
C LEU A 427 1.52 0.01 23.23
N LEU A 428 0.66 -0.83 23.82
CA LEU A 428 -0.79 -0.72 23.66
C LEU A 428 -1.37 0.46 24.44
N GLU A 429 -0.86 0.72 25.64
CA GLU A 429 -1.21 1.91 26.43
C GLU A 429 -0.78 3.20 25.72
N ALA A 430 0.44 3.23 25.16
CA ALA A 430 0.91 4.35 24.34
C ALA A 430 0.05 4.55 23.08
N LEU A 431 -0.41 3.44 22.45
CA LEU A 431 -1.34 3.50 21.31
C LEU A 431 -2.69 4.09 21.73
N ALA A 432 -3.26 3.62 22.83
CA ALA A 432 -4.53 4.14 23.36
C ALA A 432 -4.42 5.63 23.70
N PHE A 433 -3.33 6.04 24.34
CA PHE A 433 -3.03 7.44 24.62
C PHE A 433 -2.95 8.27 23.34
N ALA A 434 -2.13 7.86 22.37
CA ALA A 434 -1.96 8.61 21.12
C ALA A 434 -3.25 8.70 20.30
N PHE A 435 -4.07 7.64 20.31
CA PHE A 435 -5.39 7.61 19.66
C PHE A 435 -6.35 8.62 20.30
N ALA A 436 -6.37 8.70 21.63
CA ALA A 436 -7.22 9.65 22.35
C ALA A 436 -6.72 11.10 22.23
N ALA A 437 -5.40 11.32 22.37
CA ALA A 437 -4.78 12.64 22.38
C ALA A 437 -4.93 13.39 21.04
N ASP A 438 -4.76 12.69 19.92
CA ASP A 438 -4.92 13.28 18.58
C ASP A 438 -6.40 13.39 18.12
N GLY A 439 -7.38 12.93 18.93
CA GLY A 439 -8.79 12.96 18.55
C GLY A 439 -9.10 12.17 17.28
N VAL A 440 -8.55 10.95 17.17
CA VAL A 440 -8.58 10.16 15.94
C VAL A 440 -9.99 9.73 15.57
N ALA A 441 -10.53 10.26 14.48
CA ALA A 441 -11.81 9.81 13.92
C ALA A 441 -11.69 8.40 13.31
N ARG A 442 -10.72 8.22 12.40
CA ARG A 442 -10.43 6.91 11.78
C ARG A 442 -8.94 6.66 11.76
N GLY A 443 -8.52 5.65 12.51
CA GLY A 443 -7.13 5.21 12.63
C GLY A 443 -6.93 3.81 12.09
N LEU A 444 -5.70 3.49 11.65
CA LEU A 444 -5.27 2.13 11.35
C LEU A 444 -4.04 1.78 12.21
N ALA A 445 -4.16 0.82 13.10
CA ALA A 445 -3.05 0.26 13.86
C ALA A 445 -2.48 -0.99 13.17
N LEU A 446 -1.19 -0.93 12.81
CA LEU A 446 -0.43 -2.08 12.37
C LEU A 446 0.37 -2.65 13.53
N ILE A 447 0.06 -3.89 13.87
CA ILE A 447 0.72 -4.63 14.95
C ILE A 447 1.75 -5.63 14.40
N PRO A 448 2.72 -6.05 15.22
CA PRO A 448 3.69 -7.07 14.83
C PRO A 448 3.03 -8.34 14.27
N PRO A 449 3.60 -8.99 13.22
CA PRO A 449 3.00 -10.18 12.60
C PRO A 449 2.81 -11.37 13.53
N ARG A 450 3.60 -11.42 14.62
CA ARG A 450 3.56 -12.50 15.62
C ARG A 450 2.55 -12.26 16.74
N TRP A 451 1.95 -11.06 16.80
CA TRP A 451 0.92 -10.75 17.79
C TRP A 451 -0.43 -11.31 17.36
N SER A 452 -1.18 -11.85 18.33
CA SER A 452 -2.54 -12.31 18.10
C SER A 452 -3.48 -11.12 17.93
N LEU A 453 -4.16 -11.03 16.78
CA LEU A 453 -5.18 -10.00 16.52
C LEU A 453 -6.25 -9.99 17.60
N ARG A 454 -6.81 -11.16 17.92
CA ARG A 454 -7.88 -11.31 18.93
C ARG A 454 -7.46 -10.85 20.32
N LYS A 455 -6.27 -11.25 20.78
CA LYS A 455 -5.77 -10.82 22.10
C LYS A 455 -5.46 -9.32 22.12
N THR A 456 -4.92 -8.79 21.03
CA THR A 456 -4.58 -7.37 20.92
C THR A 456 -5.85 -6.50 20.89
N GLN A 457 -6.88 -6.94 20.15
CA GLN A 457 -8.20 -6.32 20.16
C GLN A 457 -8.77 -6.26 21.58
N ALA A 458 -8.84 -7.40 22.28
CA ALA A 458 -9.39 -7.45 23.64
C ALA A 458 -8.63 -6.53 24.61
N ALA A 459 -7.30 -6.45 24.49
CA ALA A 459 -6.48 -5.56 25.32
C ALA A 459 -6.76 -4.08 25.04
N LEU A 460 -6.91 -3.69 23.77
CA LEU A 460 -7.25 -2.30 23.40
C LEU A 460 -8.70 -1.93 23.77
N GLU A 461 -9.64 -2.87 23.64
CA GLU A 461 -11.03 -2.69 24.10
C GLU A 461 -11.08 -2.49 25.62
N ALA A 462 -10.26 -3.23 26.38
CA ALA A 462 -10.12 -3.04 27.83
C ALA A 462 -9.54 -1.65 28.20
N LEU A 463 -8.77 -1.03 27.30
CA LEU A 463 -8.28 0.35 27.42
C LEU A 463 -9.30 1.40 26.92
N GLY A 464 -10.51 0.98 26.54
CA GLY A 464 -11.57 1.87 26.06
C GLY A 464 -11.42 2.32 24.60
N VAL A 465 -10.54 1.69 23.82
CA VAL A 465 -10.34 2.02 22.40
C VAL A 465 -11.38 1.29 21.54
N PRO A 466 -12.14 1.99 20.68
CA PRO A 466 -13.11 1.36 19.78
C PRO A 466 -12.39 0.67 18.61
N VAL A 467 -12.00 -0.59 18.82
CA VAL A 467 -11.22 -1.36 17.85
C VAL A 467 -12.10 -2.18 16.91
N GLN A 468 -11.66 -2.33 15.66
CA GLN A 468 -12.22 -3.28 14.70
C GLN A 468 -11.09 -4.00 13.95
N PRO A 469 -10.90 -5.32 14.12
CA PRO A 469 -9.96 -6.06 13.29
C PRO A 469 -10.44 -6.09 11.84
N ILE A 470 -9.51 -5.95 10.89
CA ILE A 470 -9.81 -6.20 9.48
C ILE A 470 -9.50 -7.67 9.22
N VAL A 471 -10.55 -8.46 9.02
CA VAL A 471 -10.48 -9.89 8.72
C VAL A 471 -10.78 -10.09 7.22
N PRO A 472 -10.03 -10.92 6.49
CA PRO A 472 -10.43 -11.34 5.14
C PRO A 472 -11.85 -11.93 5.18
N ASP A 473 -12.69 -11.58 4.21
CA ASP A 473 -14.12 -11.93 4.04
C ASP A 473 -15.17 -11.02 4.71
N GLU A 474 -14.80 -10.18 5.68
CA GLU A 474 -15.72 -9.18 6.22
C GLU A 474 -15.52 -7.84 5.50
N GLN A 475 -16.60 -7.32 4.89
CA GLN A 475 -16.59 -5.93 4.45
C GLN A 475 -16.24 -5.04 5.64
N VAL A 476 -15.35 -4.07 5.43
CA VAL A 476 -15.13 -3.00 6.41
C VAL A 476 -16.45 -2.23 6.51
N MET A 477 -17.33 -2.69 7.39
CA MET A 477 -18.61 -2.08 7.62
C MET A 477 -18.36 -0.67 8.17
N GLU A 478 -19.03 0.33 7.60
CA GLU A 478 -18.90 1.71 8.04
C GLU A 478 -19.43 1.82 9.49
N ARG A 479 -18.54 1.67 10.46
CA ARG A 479 -18.81 2.01 11.85
C ARG A 479 -18.87 3.53 12.01
N ALA A 480 -19.65 3.96 12.99
CA ALA A 480 -19.63 5.35 13.44
C ALA A 480 -18.25 5.69 14.02
N ASP A 481 -17.74 6.87 13.70
CA ASP A 481 -16.50 7.39 14.25
C ASP A 481 -16.68 7.69 15.76
N PRO A 482 -15.65 7.51 16.61
CA PRO A 482 -14.27 7.11 16.28
C PRO A 482 -14.05 5.58 16.17
N VAL A 483 -13.15 5.15 15.29
CA VAL A 483 -12.77 3.74 15.13
C VAL A 483 -11.26 3.56 14.85
N LEU A 484 -10.66 2.54 15.49
CA LEU A 484 -9.30 2.07 15.24
C LEU A 484 -9.34 0.71 14.53
N TYR A 485 -9.03 0.71 13.24
CA TYR A 485 -8.86 -0.53 12.49
C TYR A 485 -7.56 -1.24 12.91
N LEU A 486 -7.62 -2.55 13.12
CA LEU A 486 -6.48 -3.35 13.59
C LEU A 486 -6.07 -4.37 12.53
N LEU A 487 -4.78 -4.40 12.18
CA LEU A 487 -4.24 -5.33 11.19
C LEU A 487 -2.79 -5.73 11.53
N GLN A 488 -2.39 -6.94 11.16
CA GLN A 488 -0.99 -7.34 11.22
C GLN A 488 -0.19 -6.67 10.10
N SER A 489 1.05 -6.23 10.38
CA SER A 489 1.86 -5.50 9.39
C SER A 489 2.14 -6.30 8.10
N SER A 490 2.16 -7.63 8.16
CA SER A 490 2.28 -8.51 6.99
C SER A 490 1.11 -8.39 6.00
N SER A 491 -0.09 -8.08 6.49
CA SER A 491 -1.32 -8.01 5.69
C SER A 491 -1.62 -6.61 5.16
N ALA A 492 -0.81 -5.61 5.53
CA ALA A 492 -1.13 -4.21 5.29
C ALA A 492 -1.00 -3.77 3.82
N ARG A 493 -0.27 -4.48 2.97
CA ARG A 493 0.04 -3.96 1.63
C ARG A 493 -1.18 -3.94 0.71
N GLY A 494 -1.36 -2.84 -0.03
CA GLY A 494 -2.46 -2.67 -0.99
C GLY A 494 -3.85 -2.44 -0.38
N LEU A 495 -4.06 -2.73 0.90
CA LEU A 495 -5.36 -2.55 1.54
C LEU A 495 -5.77 -1.07 1.57
N ASP A 496 -6.93 -0.77 0.99
CA ASP A 496 -7.57 0.54 0.98
C ASP A 496 -8.59 0.62 2.11
N VAL A 497 -8.38 1.58 3.02
CA VAL A 497 -9.31 1.90 4.09
C VAL A 497 -9.70 3.36 3.90
N PRO A 498 -10.96 3.66 3.57
CA PRO A 498 -11.35 5.00 3.19
C PRO A 498 -11.24 5.95 4.38
N HIS A 499 -10.83 7.17 4.08
CA HIS A 499 -10.83 8.30 5.00
C HIS A 499 -9.99 8.13 6.29
N LEU A 500 -8.91 7.36 6.24
CA LEU A 500 -7.95 7.34 7.34
C LEU A 500 -7.40 8.75 7.61
N SER A 501 -7.29 9.07 8.90
CA SER A 501 -6.64 10.27 9.42
C SER A 501 -5.27 9.92 10.00
N HIS A 502 -5.17 8.74 10.61
CA HIS A 502 -3.99 8.29 11.33
C HIS A 502 -3.60 6.86 10.96
N VAL A 503 -2.31 6.59 10.91
CA VAL A 503 -1.74 5.24 10.90
C VAL A 503 -0.79 5.12 12.08
N PHE A 504 -0.98 4.08 12.88
CA PHE A 504 -0.13 3.70 13.99
C PHE A 504 0.74 2.50 13.63
N LEU A 505 2.05 2.61 13.80
CA LEU A 505 3.00 1.51 13.66
C LEU A 505 3.45 1.07 15.06
N VAL A 506 3.00 -0.10 15.51
CA VAL A 506 3.24 -0.58 16.88
C VAL A 506 4.49 -1.45 16.92
N GLY A 507 5.59 -0.87 17.40
CA GLY A 507 6.89 -1.53 17.50
C GLY A 507 7.65 -1.61 16.17
N LEU A 508 8.96 -1.87 16.26
CA LEU A 508 9.83 -2.00 15.09
C LEU A 508 9.39 -3.10 14.10
N PRO A 509 8.90 -4.29 14.54
CA PRO A 509 8.42 -5.30 13.60
C PRO A 509 7.25 -4.84 12.73
N ALA A 510 6.43 -3.89 13.20
CA ALA A 510 5.36 -3.30 12.40
C ALA A 510 5.86 -2.30 11.34
N VAL A 511 7.01 -1.65 11.58
CA VAL A 511 7.64 -0.71 10.63
C VAL A 511 8.17 -1.42 9.38
N GLY A 512 8.70 -2.63 9.53
CA GLY A 512 9.23 -3.43 8.43
C GLY A 512 10.45 -2.79 7.75
N ASP A 513 10.41 -2.67 6.42
CA ASP A 513 11.45 -2.02 5.61
C ASP A 513 10.99 -0.70 4.99
N ALA A 514 11.91 0.01 4.33
CA ALA A 514 11.61 1.29 3.69
C ALA A 514 10.48 1.20 2.66
N VAL A 515 10.35 0.05 1.98
CA VAL A 515 9.26 -0.20 1.03
C VAL A 515 7.95 -0.31 1.79
N HIS A 516 7.88 -1.15 2.82
CA HIS A 516 6.69 -1.32 3.65
C HIS A 516 6.24 0.01 4.26
N TYR A 517 7.16 0.74 4.89
CA TYR A 517 6.86 2.04 5.50
C TYR A 517 6.27 3.01 4.48
N THR A 518 6.85 3.08 3.27
CA THR A 518 6.33 3.96 2.20
C THR A 518 4.89 3.62 1.85
N HIS A 519 4.57 2.33 1.74
CA HIS A 519 3.21 1.89 1.41
C HIS A 519 2.22 2.26 2.51
N VAL A 520 2.59 1.98 3.75
CA VAL A 520 1.75 2.23 4.93
C VAL A 520 1.51 3.72 5.12
N ALA A 521 2.56 4.54 5.08
CA ALA A 521 2.44 5.98 5.25
C ALA A 521 1.61 6.61 4.12
N GLY A 522 1.75 6.15 2.88
CA GLY A 522 0.93 6.66 1.78
C GLY A 522 -0.56 6.30 1.86
N ARG A 523 -1.03 5.56 2.87
CA ARG A 523 -2.47 5.35 3.11
C ARG A 523 -3.19 6.55 3.71
N VAL A 524 -2.47 7.39 4.44
CA VAL A 524 -3.02 8.65 4.94
C VAL A 524 -2.82 9.78 3.94
N ALA A 525 -2.09 9.53 2.85
CA ALA A 525 -2.00 10.45 1.73
C ALA A 525 -3.28 10.36 0.89
N ARG A 526 -4.01 11.48 0.81
CA ARG A 526 -5.17 11.59 -0.08
C ARG A 526 -4.73 12.28 -1.36
N ILE A 527 -4.46 11.49 -2.40
CA ILE A 527 -4.11 12.01 -3.72
C ILE A 527 -5.40 12.20 -4.51
N GLY A 528 -5.89 13.44 -4.58
CA GLY A 528 -7.06 13.81 -5.38
C GLY A 528 -7.16 15.32 -5.58
N SER A 529 -7.17 15.74 -6.83
CA SER A 529 -7.36 17.12 -7.29
C SER A 529 -8.79 17.57 -7.04
N GLY A 530 -9.00 18.29 -5.94
CA GLY A 530 -10.19 19.09 -5.68
C GLY A 530 -9.73 20.31 -4.90
N THR A 531 -10.30 21.47 -5.21
CA THR A 531 -10.04 22.79 -4.62
C THR A 531 -10.16 22.85 -3.08
N ASP A 532 -10.51 21.74 -2.43
CA ASP A 532 -10.60 21.57 -0.97
C ASP A 532 -9.27 21.10 -0.32
N SER A 533 -8.19 20.90 -1.09
CA SER A 533 -6.91 20.42 -0.56
C SER A 533 -6.20 21.41 0.37
N ALA A 534 -6.66 22.67 0.44
CA ALA A 534 -6.05 23.72 1.25
C ALA A 534 -6.50 23.74 2.73
N GLU A 535 -7.65 23.12 3.06
CA GLU A 535 -8.26 23.24 4.41
C GLU A 535 -8.18 21.97 5.27
N ARG A 536 -7.67 20.85 4.74
CA ARG A 536 -7.69 19.57 5.46
C ARG A 536 -6.35 19.28 6.14
N ALA A 537 -6.40 18.94 7.42
CA ALA A 537 -5.22 18.55 8.19
C ALA A 537 -4.45 17.41 7.51
N PRO A 538 -3.10 17.48 7.50
CA PRO A 538 -2.27 16.44 6.92
C PRO A 538 -2.52 15.09 7.61
N GLY A 539 -2.50 14.01 6.83
CA GLY A 539 -2.58 12.67 7.39
C GLY A 539 -1.35 12.38 8.27
N LYS A 540 -1.54 11.70 9.40
CA LYS A 540 -0.46 11.49 10.39
C LYS A 540 -0.05 10.01 10.51
N VAL A 541 1.24 9.76 10.58
CA VAL A 541 1.83 8.44 10.83
C VAL A 541 2.55 8.49 12.17
N VAL A 542 2.05 7.75 13.15
CA VAL A 542 2.60 7.69 14.51
C VAL A 542 3.30 6.35 14.69
N THR A 543 4.61 6.37 14.90
CA THR A 543 5.40 5.16 15.17
C THR A 543 5.66 5.04 16.66
N LEU A 544 5.29 3.92 17.27
CA LEU A 544 5.50 3.63 18.68
C LEU A 544 6.68 2.66 18.80
N LEU A 545 7.72 3.01 19.53
CA LEU A 545 8.89 2.17 19.73
C LEU A 545 9.19 1.96 21.20
N ARG A 546 9.70 0.78 21.56
CA ARG A 546 10.35 0.60 22.85
C ARG A 546 11.67 1.34 22.91
N GLY A 547 11.82 2.13 23.96
CA GLY A 547 13.07 2.82 24.28
C GLY A 547 14.01 1.96 25.10
N HIS A 548 15.01 2.65 25.64
CA HIS A 548 15.94 2.14 26.64
C HIS A 548 16.15 3.26 27.65
N ASN A 549 15.85 2.98 28.92
CA ASN A 549 16.05 3.92 30.01
C ASN A 549 16.74 3.20 31.17
N GLN A 550 18.07 3.08 31.08
CA GLN A 550 18.89 2.71 32.24
C GLN A 550 19.56 3.99 32.77
N PRO A 551 19.37 4.33 34.05
CA PRO A 551 20.02 5.49 34.64
C PRO A 551 21.55 5.39 34.51
N GLY A 552 22.18 6.46 34.00
CA GLY A 552 23.63 6.56 33.87
C GLY A 552 24.24 6.08 32.54
N ILE A 553 23.46 5.53 31.61
CA ILE A 553 23.96 5.09 30.29
C ILE A 553 23.30 5.90 29.16
N GLU A 554 24.08 6.75 28.48
CA GLU A 554 23.64 7.42 27.24
C GLU A 554 23.65 6.48 26.03
N ALA A 555 22.77 5.48 26.05
CA ALA A 555 22.57 4.53 24.94
C ALA A 555 21.26 4.79 24.18
N VAL A 556 21.22 4.33 22.94
CA VAL A 556 20.03 4.41 22.08
C VAL A 556 19.53 2.99 21.84
N SER A 557 18.20 2.79 21.90
CA SER A 557 17.68 1.45 21.64
C SER A 557 17.97 1.05 20.18
N SER A 558 18.21 -0.24 19.96
CA SER A 558 18.39 -0.78 18.60
C SER A 558 17.19 -0.48 17.68
N ALA A 559 16.00 -0.30 18.25
CA ALA A 559 14.79 0.09 17.52
C ALA A 559 14.84 1.54 17.05
N GLU A 560 15.20 2.47 17.94
CA GLU A 560 15.39 3.89 17.64
C GLU A 560 16.46 4.07 16.55
N HIS A 561 17.61 3.40 16.67
CA HIS A 561 18.69 3.49 15.68
C HIS A 561 18.28 3.00 14.29
N ARG A 562 17.54 1.88 14.22
CA ARG A 562 17.04 1.33 12.95
C ARG A 562 16.01 2.25 12.30
N LEU A 563 15.06 2.79 13.07
CA LEU A 563 14.07 3.73 12.55
C LEU A 563 14.74 5.03 12.06
N ALA A 564 15.70 5.58 12.81
CA ALA A 564 16.46 6.75 12.38
C ALA A 564 17.21 6.54 11.06
N THR A 565 17.76 5.33 10.85
CA THR A 565 18.39 4.96 9.58
C THR A 565 17.38 4.84 8.43
N LEU A 566 16.19 4.32 8.72
CA LEU A 566 15.09 4.26 7.77
C LEU A 566 14.59 5.65 7.38
N TYR A 567 14.37 6.54 8.36
CA TYR A 567 13.95 7.93 8.12
C TYR A 567 14.96 8.72 7.31
N ARG A 568 16.26 8.62 7.61
CA ARG A 568 17.31 9.23 6.80
C ARG A 568 17.29 8.74 5.35
N ARG A 569 17.05 7.43 5.14
CA ARG A 569 16.97 6.85 3.79
C ARG A 569 15.74 7.32 3.02
N LEU A 570 14.62 7.56 3.72
CA LEU A 570 13.37 8.04 3.13
C LEU A 570 13.27 9.57 3.05
N GLY A 571 14.20 10.31 3.67
CA GLY A 571 14.11 11.76 3.78
C GLY A 571 13.02 12.24 4.74
N VAL A 572 12.60 11.40 5.69
CA VAL A 572 11.55 11.71 6.68
C VAL A 572 12.14 12.51 7.84
N VAL A 573 11.45 13.60 8.19
CA VAL A 573 11.73 14.43 9.36
C VAL A 573 10.56 14.26 10.34
N PRO A 574 10.73 13.53 11.47
CA PRO A 574 9.64 13.37 12.41
C PRO A 574 9.37 14.68 13.15
N ARG A 575 8.08 15.02 13.31
CA ARG A 575 7.61 16.07 14.21
C ARG A 575 7.40 15.53 15.61
N ALA A 576 7.43 16.43 16.60
CA ALA A 576 7.10 16.10 17.97
C ALA A 576 5.59 15.85 18.10
N PHE A 577 5.24 14.78 18.80
CA PHE A 577 3.89 14.54 19.30
C PHE A 577 3.59 15.50 20.45
N ASP A 578 2.36 16.00 20.54
CA ASP A 578 1.91 16.81 21.67
C ASP A 578 1.67 15.93 22.89
N LEU A 579 2.50 16.12 23.92
CA LEU A 579 2.44 15.37 25.18
C LEU A 579 1.86 16.20 26.34
N SER A 580 1.28 17.38 26.07
CA SER A 580 0.74 18.28 27.09
C SER A 580 -0.33 17.62 28.01
N LEU A 581 -1.07 16.65 27.48
CA LEU A 581 -2.04 15.86 28.25
C LEU A 581 -1.40 14.92 29.29
N VAL A 582 -0.12 14.59 29.13
CA VAL A 582 0.68 13.84 30.11
C VAL A 582 1.20 14.80 31.19
N ASP A 583 1.71 15.96 30.78
CA ASP A 583 2.32 16.96 31.68
C ASP A 583 1.27 17.57 32.64
N ALA A 584 0.05 17.82 32.17
CA ALA A 584 -1.04 18.38 32.97
C ALA A 584 -1.49 17.49 34.15
N ARG A 585 -1.10 16.20 34.18
CA ARG A 585 -1.40 15.27 35.29
C ARG A 585 -0.30 15.19 36.35
N HIS A 586 0.91 15.68 36.05
CA HIS A 586 2.01 15.71 37.02
C HIS A 586 2.00 16.96 37.91
N GLU A 587 1.26 18.00 37.52
CA GLU A 587 1.10 19.25 38.29
C GLU A 587 -0.14 19.27 39.21
N SER A 588 -0.98 18.23 39.17
CA SER A 588 -2.18 18.05 39.99
C SER A 588 -2.04 16.86 40.93
#